data_AF-A0A957LAU9-F1
#
_entry.id   AF-A0A957LAU9-F1
#
_cell.length_a   1.000
_cell.length_b   1.000
_cell.length_c   1.000
_cell.angle_alpha   90.00
_cell.angle_beta   90.00
_cell.angle_gamma   90.00
#
_symmetry.space_group_name_H-M   'P 1'
#
loop_
_entity.id
_entity.type
_entity.pdbx_description
1 polymer ?
#
loop_
_entity_poly.entity_id
_entity_poly.type
_entity_poly.pdbx_seq_one_letter_code
_entity_poly.pdbx_strand_id
1 'polypeptide(L)' 'MRLRHRASLGISEVSDAVALIVSEETGHISIAHNGRILRRQDPDQLENVLTAFLYNKNSRQSLMGGNK' A
#
# COMPACT_ATOMS: atom_id res chain seq x y z
N MET A 1 0.55 17.41 -7.74
CA MET A 1 0.88 16.89 -6.39
C MET A 1 0.19 17.79 -5.36
N ARG A 2 -0.68 17.27 -4.49
CA ARG A 2 -1.40 18.04 -3.45
C ARG A 2 -0.96 17.67 -2.03
N LEU A 3 -1.49 18.36 -1.02
CA LEU A 3 -1.21 18.12 0.40
C LEU A 3 -1.36 16.65 0.81
N ARG A 4 -2.40 15.92 0.36
CA ARG A 4 -2.55 14.47 0.65
C ARG A 4 -1.37 13.63 0.15
N HIS A 5 -0.85 13.94 -1.03
CA HIS A 5 0.31 13.25 -1.59
C HIS A 5 1.62 13.61 -0.86
N ARG A 6 1.74 14.86 -0.39
CA ARG A 6 2.91 15.27 0.40
C ARG A 6 2.89 14.66 1.79
N ALA A 7 1.73 14.66 2.44
CA ALA A 7 1.55 14.04 3.75
C ALA A 7 1.80 12.53 3.69
N SER A 8 1.28 11.85 2.66
CA SER A 8 1.52 10.43 2.46
C SER A 8 2.99 10.11 2.22
N LEU A 9 3.70 10.97 1.47
CA LEU A 9 5.13 10.82 1.26
C LEU A 9 5.89 10.95 2.58
N GLY A 10 5.65 12.04 3.31
CA GLY A 10 6.32 12.31 4.58
C GLY A 10 6.12 11.21 5.62
N ILE A 11 4.90 10.70 5.79
CA ILE A 11 4.68 9.59 6.76
C ILE A 11 5.38 8.31 6.31
N SER A 12 5.41 8.02 5.01
CA SER A 12 6.08 6.84 4.45
C SER A 12 7.61 6.93 4.44
N GLU A 13 8.19 8.12 4.62
CA GLU A 13 9.64 8.34 4.72
C GLU A 13 10.17 8.02 6.13
N VAL A 14 9.33 8.23 7.16
CA VAL A 14 9.72 8.09 8.58
C VAL A 14 9.12 6.86 9.25
N SER A 15 8.39 6.02 8.50
CA SER A 15 7.76 4.80 9.00
C SER A 15 7.64 3.75 7.91
N ASP A 16 7.28 2.53 8.31
CA ASP A 16 6.91 1.43 7.41
C ASP A 16 5.47 1.54 6.88
N ALA A 17 4.80 2.67 7.10
CA ALA A 17 3.42 2.88 6.69
C ALA A 17 3.21 2.69 5.18
N VAL A 18 2.06 2.12 4.84
CA VAL A 18 1.52 2.07 3.48
C VAL A 18 0.36 3.06 3.43
N ALA A 19 0.52 4.16 2.70
CA ALA A 19 -0.48 5.21 2.60
C ALA A 19 -1.21 5.13 1.25
N LEU A 20 -2.51 4.87 1.27
CA LEU A 20 -3.39 4.95 0.10
C LEU A 20 -3.88 6.39 -0.10
N ILE A 21 -3.80 6.90 -1.32
CA ILE A 21 -4.20 8.26 -1.66
C ILE A 21 -5.18 8.23 -2.82
N VAL A 22 -6.33 8.88 -2.66
CA VAL A 22 -7.28 9.15 -3.74
C VAL A 22 -7.19 10.63 -4.14
N SER A 23 -7.04 10.89 -5.43
CA SER A 23 -7.07 12.24 -6.00
C SER A 23 -8.50 12.77 -6.01
N GLU A 24 -8.73 13.90 -5.34
CA GLU A 24 -10.04 14.57 -5.31
C GLU A 24 -10.46 15.13 -6.68
N GLU A 25 -9.49 15.45 -7.55
CA GLU A 25 -9.80 16.02 -8.86
C GLU A 25 -10.01 14.96 -9.94
N THR A 26 -9.29 13.84 -9.85
CA THR A 26 -9.22 12.87 -10.95
C THR A 26 -9.69 11.49 -10.55
N GLY A 27 -9.98 11.25 -9.27
CA GLY A 27 -10.29 9.91 -8.74
C GLY A 27 -9.10 8.94 -8.75
N HIS A 28 -7.96 9.30 -9.33
CA HIS A 28 -6.80 8.41 -9.44
C HIS A 28 -6.30 7.98 -8.07
N ILE A 29 -6.00 6.68 -7.97
CA ILE A 29 -5.45 6.07 -6.78
C ILE A 29 -3.92 6.07 -6.89
N SER A 30 -3.25 6.37 -5.78
CA SER A 30 -1.80 6.26 -5.62
C SER A 30 -1.50 5.61 -4.28
N ILE A 31 -0.31 5.02 -4.14
CA ILE A 31 0.20 4.49 -2.88
C ILE A 31 1.53 5.16 -2.58
N ALA A 32 1.76 5.55 -1.31
CA ALA A 32 3.06 5.92 -0.82
C ALA A 32 3.58 4.89 0.18
N HIS A 33 4.80 4.40 -0.01
CA HIS A 33 5.47 3.46 0.88
C HIS A 33 6.99 3.62 0.74
N ASN A 34 7.71 3.59 1.86
CA ASN A 34 9.17 3.70 1.91
C ASN A 34 9.72 4.91 1.12
N GLY A 35 9.12 6.08 1.32
CA GLY A 35 9.49 7.33 0.65
C GLY A 35 9.28 7.36 -0.87
N ARG A 36 8.45 6.45 -1.42
CA ARG A 36 8.16 6.38 -2.85
C ARG A 36 6.67 6.46 -3.11
N ILE A 37 6.28 7.06 -4.23
CA ILE A 37 4.88 7.14 -4.68
C ILE A 37 4.68 6.32 -5.94
N LEU A 38 3.83 5.31 -5.83
CA LEU A 38 3.26 4.53 -6.94
C LEU A 38 1.98 5.24 -7.40
N ARG A 39 1.99 5.81 -8.60
CA ARG A 39 0.87 6.62 -9.12
C ARG A 39 -0.03 5.82 -10.04
N ARG A 40 -1.30 6.25 -10.16
CA ARG A 40 -2.30 5.73 -11.12
C ARG A 40 -2.37 4.20 -11.08
N GLN A 41 -2.80 3.68 -9.95
CA GLN A 41 -3.04 2.25 -9.81
C GLN A 41 -4.45 1.94 -10.30
N ASP A 42 -4.55 1.03 -11.26
CA ASP A 42 -5.81 0.37 -11.60
C ASP A 42 -6.22 -0.57 -10.46
N PRO A 43 -7.51 -0.95 -10.34
CA PRO A 43 -8.00 -1.80 -9.26
C PRO A 43 -7.18 -3.08 -9.06
N ASP A 44 -6.85 -3.78 -10.14
CA ASP A 44 -6.07 -5.02 -10.09
C ASP A 44 -4.63 -4.78 -9.59
N GLN A 45 -4.00 -3.69 -10.04
CA GLN A 45 -2.66 -3.31 -9.57
C GLN A 45 -2.69 -2.93 -8.09
N LEU A 46 -3.73 -2.21 -7.67
CA LEU A 46 -3.92 -1.81 -6.29
C LEU A 46 -4.03 -3.03 -5.36
N GLU A 47 -4.85 -4.01 -5.71
CA GLU A 47 -5.03 -5.23 -4.92
C GLU A 47 -3.71 -6.00 -4.79
N ASN A 48 -2.98 -6.16 -5.90
CA ASN A 48 -1.69 -6.83 -5.90
C ASN A 48 -0.67 -6.14 -4.98
N VAL A 49 -0.57 -4.81 -5.07
CA VAL A 49 0.35 -4.00 -4.27
C VAL A 49 -0.02 -4.06 -2.78
N LEU A 50 -1.30 -3.90 -2.45
CA LEU A 50 -1.77 -4.00 -1.05
C LEU A 50 -1.56 -5.41 -0.49
N THR A 51 -1.79 -6.44 -1.30
CA THR A 51 -1.55 -7.83 -0.90
C THR A 51 -0.07 -8.05 -0.59
N ALA A 52 0.81 -7.56 -1.45
CA ALA A 52 2.26 -7.68 -1.27
C ALA A 52 2.75 -6.95 -0.01
N PHE A 53 2.21 -5.76 0.30
CA PHE A 53 2.66 -4.98 1.45
C PHE A 53 2.02 -5.38 2.79
N LEU A 54 0.75 -5.77 2.80
CA LEU A 54 -0.01 -6.00 4.04
C LEU A 54 -0.12 -7.48 4.43
N TYR A 55 -0.07 -8.40 3.46
CA TYR A 55 -0.24 -9.82 3.73
C TYR A 55 1.09 -10.56 3.57
N ASN A 56 1.76 -10.83 4.69
CA ASN A 56 2.85 -11.79 4.72
C ASN A 56 2.28 -13.21 4.52
N LYS A 57 2.57 -13.83 3.37
CA LYS A 57 2.18 -15.23 3.08
C LYS A 57 2.71 -16.23 4.12
N ASN A 58 3.74 -15.88 4.89
CA ASN A 58 4.35 -16.78 5.87
C ASN A 58 3.45 -17.02 7.10
N SER A 59 2.47 -16.15 7.37
CA SER A 59 1.59 -16.32 8.55
C SER A 59 0.52 -17.40 8.35
N ARG A 60 0.15 -17.78 7.11
CA ARG A 60 -0.84 -18.85 6.86
C ARG A 60 -0.27 -20.26 6.92
N GLN A 61 1.02 -20.45 6.62
CA GLN A 61 1.65 -21.78 6.72
C GLN A 61 1.76 -22.27 8.16
N SER A 62 1.92 -21.36 9.12
CA SER A 62 1.93 -21.71 10.55
C SER A 62 0.55 -22.13 11.07
N LEU A 63 -0.53 -21.49 10.57
CA LEU A 63 -1.91 -21.78 11.01
C LEU A 63 -2.52 -23.05 10.37
N MET A 64 -1.98 -23.51 9.24
CA MET A 64 -2.43 -24.74 8.56
C MET A 64 -1.48 -25.93 8.75
N GLY A 65 -0.44 -25.80 9.59
CA GLY A 65 0.55 -26.85 9.89
C GLY A 65 0.26 -27.72 11.11
N GLY A 66 -0.90 -27.55 11.76
CA GLY A 66 -1.29 -28.34 12.94
C GLY A 66 -2.02 -29.63 12.56
N ASN A 67 -1.30 -30.76 12.71
CA ASN A 67 -1.75 -32.15 12.76
C ASN A 67 -2.46 -32.75 11.52
N LYS A 68 -1.67 -33.48 10.72
CA LYS A 68 -2.03 -34.88 10.43
C LYS A 68 -1.79 -35.73 11.68
#